data_AF-A0A485LTA6-F1
#
_entry.id   AF-A0A485LTA6-F1
#
_cell.length_a   1.000
_cell.length_b   1.000
_cell.length_c   1.000
_cell.angle_alpha   90.00
_cell.angle_beta   90.00
_cell.angle_gamma   90.00
#
_symmetry.space_group_name_H-M   'P 1'
#
loop_
_entity.id
_entity.type
_entity.pdbx_description
1 polymer ?
#
loop_
_entity_poly.entity_id
_entity_poly.type
_entity_poly.pdbx_seq_one_letter_code
_entity_poly.pdbx_strand_id
1 'polypeptide(L)'
;MGQSFLGHFSNATLVSHLSLIRSSANFAFANVTLEDMMIQNTTLPASFDEGLALLQAFVGPFGSVDVVHIPCPLSLLKLYNGFMDSVTNVLLANDSDQAPVSESSQTEDPIPTNWLQQYAVMRGGNILCPATSAQQPSSNGMLILFSSGLSCDKVFAEQINLMLAQSVLALVAWGGFQPCPASTNSTCRILSIACNEATINPSSCIAGFEVAQILASTYMSSTSLDSLYQQARDIALLNIKVVQYAQRNASTAIELLQIPVVDSGDLSFELVDWIMLTEWVIGVREAISIQGDVGTLNVLASGTSTTAYTPNPLEIPANVSYYCQLCIQYTTAVVFLNTFFAIVFAIACWGHIEGVNMFEINRVGGIVWVDRPLPVLRSTAFYCTRVRPDPSAICATAGRVIIQAAPCTHWHMFNQSHRNSL
;
A
#
# COMPACT_ATOMS: atom_id res chain seq x y z
N MET A 1 6.13 6.76 19.14
CA MET A 1 6.35 6.69 20.61
C MET A 1 7.81 6.57 21.04
N GLY A 2 8.70 5.85 20.32
CA GLY A 2 10.08 5.64 20.77
C GLY A 2 10.92 6.92 20.91
N GLN A 3 10.84 7.84 19.95
CA GLN A 3 11.55 9.13 20.01
C GLN A 3 10.93 10.11 21.02
N SER A 4 9.59 10.06 21.18
CA SER A 4 8.84 10.82 22.19
C SER A 4 9.29 10.49 23.62
N PHE A 5 9.67 9.24 23.87
CA PHE A 5 10.11 8.74 25.17
C PHE A 5 11.57 9.14 25.48
N LEU A 6 12.45 9.14 24.48
CA LEU A 6 13.86 9.49 24.65
C LEU A 6 14.07 10.96 25.03
N GLY A 7 13.20 11.86 24.55
CA GLY A 7 13.26 13.27 24.91
C GLY A 7 12.97 13.57 26.38
N HIS A 8 12.23 12.71 27.09
CA HIS A 8 11.78 12.96 28.46
C HIS A 8 12.89 12.76 29.52
N PHE A 9 13.90 11.93 29.23
CA PHE A 9 14.97 11.58 30.18
C PHE A 9 16.21 12.46 30.07
N SER A 10 16.25 13.39 29.12
CA SER A 10 17.31 14.37 28.96
C SER A 10 16.88 15.70 29.59
N ASN A 11 17.66 16.21 30.54
CA ASN A 11 17.44 17.51 31.21
C ASN A 11 17.57 18.73 30.27
N ALA A 12 17.85 18.51 28.97
CA ALA A 12 18.11 19.56 27.99
C ALA A 12 17.04 19.68 26.90
N THR A 13 15.91 18.99 27.01
CA THR A 13 14.86 19.03 25.99
C THR A 13 13.76 20.04 26.30
N LEU A 14 13.13 20.57 25.24
CA LEU A 14 11.99 21.51 25.31
C LEU A 14 10.81 20.99 26.14
N VAL A 15 10.71 19.67 26.34
CA VAL A 15 9.62 18.99 27.06
C VAL A 15 10.06 18.28 28.34
N SER A 16 11.25 18.61 28.86
CA SER A 16 11.72 18.07 30.13
C SER A 16 10.75 18.40 31.28
N HIS A 17 10.50 17.41 32.15
CA HIS A 17 9.56 17.51 33.27
C HIS A 17 8.09 17.79 32.91
N LEU A 18 7.70 17.70 31.63
CA LEU A 18 6.31 17.79 31.18
C LEU A 18 5.64 16.41 31.09
N SER A 19 4.32 16.38 31.19
CA SER A 19 3.52 15.16 31.13
C SER A 19 3.18 14.76 29.69
N LEU A 20 3.23 13.46 29.39
CA LEU A 20 2.75 12.91 28.12
C LEU A 20 1.23 12.63 28.14
N ILE A 21 0.57 12.84 29.28
CA ILE A 21 -0.87 12.65 29.41
C ILE A 21 -1.58 13.87 28.81
N ARG A 22 -2.34 13.67 27.73
CA ARG A 22 -3.06 14.75 27.01
C ARG A 22 -3.97 15.59 27.91
N SER A 23 -4.52 15.01 28.98
CA SER A 23 -5.40 15.71 29.92
C SER A 23 -4.66 16.43 31.06
N SER A 24 -3.33 16.35 31.12
CA SER A 24 -2.54 17.06 32.14
C SER A 24 -2.46 18.55 31.82
N ALA A 25 -2.51 19.40 32.84
CA ALA A 25 -2.26 20.83 32.70
C ALA A 25 -0.84 21.14 32.20
N ASN A 26 0.10 20.22 32.42
CA ASN A 26 1.50 20.33 31.97
C ASN A 26 1.77 19.38 30.80
N PHE A 27 0.89 19.34 29.79
CA PHE A 27 1.10 18.45 28.63
C PHE A 27 2.29 18.91 27.78
N ALA A 28 3.18 17.97 27.46
CA ALA A 28 4.45 18.20 26.77
C ALA A 28 4.32 18.89 25.41
N PHE A 29 3.32 18.51 24.62
CA PHE A 29 3.13 19.01 23.26
C PHE A 29 2.02 20.06 23.16
N ALA A 30 1.80 20.84 24.23
CA ALA A 30 0.81 21.92 24.21
C ALA A 30 1.23 23.09 23.31
N ASN A 31 2.52 23.45 23.35
CA ASN A 31 3.09 24.60 22.61
C ASN A 31 4.29 24.23 21.73
N VAL A 32 4.72 22.96 21.76
CA VAL A 32 5.90 22.45 21.06
C VAL A 32 5.46 21.25 20.23
N THR A 33 5.87 21.20 18.97
CA THR A 33 5.55 20.09 18.08
C THR A 33 6.56 18.95 18.24
N LEU A 34 6.23 17.75 17.74
CA LEU A 34 7.21 16.68 17.69
C LEU A 34 8.35 17.02 16.72
N GLU A 35 8.09 17.83 15.69
CA GLU A 35 9.08 18.32 14.76
C GLU A 35 10.15 19.17 15.46
N ASP A 36 9.74 20.14 16.30
CA ASP A 36 10.66 20.99 17.06
C ASP A 36 11.62 20.16 17.93
N MET A 37 11.09 19.08 18.52
CA MET A 37 11.88 18.13 19.30
C MET A 37 12.86 17.34 18.43
N MET A 38 12.47 16.93 17.23
CA MET A 38 13.35 16.25 16.28
C MET A 38 14.44 17.18 15.73
N ILE A 39 14.13 18.45 15.51
CA ILE A 39 15.11 19.49 15.13
C ILE A 39 16.10 19.72 16.28
N GLN A 40 15.62 19.86 17.52
CA GLN A 40 16.48 20.02 18.70
C GLN A 40 17.43 18.83 18.88
N ASN A 41 16.95 17.61 18.63
CA ASN A 41 17.75 16.39 18.72
C ASN A 41 18.50 16.06 17.40
N THR A 42 18.61 17.01 16.47
CA THR A 42 19.34 16.88 15.19
C THR A 42 18.90 15.70 14.32
N THR A 43 17.71 15.16 14.57
CA THR A 43 17.09 14.10 13.78
C THR A 43 16.51 14.67 12.49
N LEU A 44 15.94 15.87 12.57
CA LEU A 44 15.53 16.66 11.41
C LEU A 44 16.44 17.88 11.27
N PRO A 45 16.72 18.35 10.03
CA PRO A 45 17.42 19.61 9.83
C PRO A 45 16.56 20.79 10.31
N ALA A 46 17.21 21.86 10.78
CA ALA A 46 16.51 23.06 11.24
C ALA A 46 15.84 23.85 10.10
N SER A 47 16.23 23.59 8.85
CA SER A 47 15.62 24.16 7.64
C SER A 47 15.35 23.03 6.65
N PHE A 48 14.10 22.91 6.22
CA PHE A 48 13.70 22.03 5.14
C PHE A 48 14.03 22.65 3.78
N ASP A 49 14.27 21.81 2.78
CA ASP A 49 14.29 22.26 1.40
C ASP A 49 12.87 22.71 0.97
N GLU A 50 12.79 23.42 -0.15
CA GLU A 50 11.51 23.95 -0.66
C GLU A 50 10.45 22.85 -0.85
N GLY A 51 10.82 21.63 -1.26
CA GLY A 51 9.89 20.52 -1.44
C GLY A 51 9.30 20.03 -0.12
N LEU A 52 10.14 19.69 0.86
CA LEU A 52 9.66 19.27 2.18
C LEU A 52 8.91 20.40 2.92
N ALA A 53 9.28 21.66 2.71
CA ALA A 53 8.53 22.80 3.25
C ALA A 53 7.11 22.91 2.65
N LEU A 54 6.95 22.65 1.35
CA LEU A 54 5.63 22.59 0.71
C LEU A 54 4.79 21.44 1.26
N LEU A 55 5.39 20.26 1.46
CA LEU A 55 4.69 19.13 2.06
C LEU A 55 4.28 19.45 3.50
N GLN A 56 5.20 19.96 4.31
CA GLN A 56 4.94 20.37 5.70
C GLN A 56 3.79 21.38 5.78
N ALA A 57 3.77 22.38 4.89
CA ALA A 57 2.68 23.35 4.82
C ALA A 57 1.33 22.73 4.43
N PHE A 58 1.36 21.63 3.66
CA PHE A 58 0.14 20.94 3.20
C PHE A 58 -0.43 19.96 4.24
N VAL A 59 0.41 19.09 4.82
CA VAL A 59 -0.04 18.03 5.74
C VAL A 59 0.10 18.42 7.21
N GLY A 60 1.08 19.25 7.56
CA GLY A 60 1.41 19.62 8.93
C GLY A 60 2.86 19.25 9.31
N PRO A 61 3.24 19.51 10.58
CA PRO A 61 4.60 19.31 11.06
C PRO A 61 5.02 17.83 11.04
N PHE A 62 6.28 17.57 10.71
CA PHE A 62 6.81 16.22 10.67
C PHE A 62 6.84 15.58 12.07
N GLY A 63 6.60 14.27 12.11
CA GLY A 63 6.48 13.53 13.36
C GLY A 63 5.06 13.44 13.93
N SER A 64 4.11 14.23 13.44
CA SER A 64 2.67 13.99 13.63
C SER A 64 1.94 13.65 12.32
N VAL A 65 2.69 13.16 11.33
CA VAL A 65 2.15 12.68 10.05
C VAL A 65 2.13 11.16 10.05
N ASP A 66 0.95 10.60 9.86
CA ASP A 66 0.70 9.18 9.71
C ASP A 66 0.58 8.80 8.24
N VAL A 67 1.20 7.68 7.84
CA VAL A 67 1.07 7.10 6.51
C VAL A 67 0.24 5.84 6.61
N VAL A 68 -0.92 5.81 5.95
CA VAL A 68 -1.90 4.74 6.01
C VAL A 68 -2.10 4.14 4.63
N HIS A 69 -2.00 2.82 4.50
CA HIS A 69 -2.29 2.14 3.25
C HIS A 69 -3.79 2.22 2.89
N ILE A 70 -4.09 2.56 1.64
CA ILE A 70 -5.46 2.59 1.10
C ILE A 70 -5.71 1.27 0.36
N PRO A 71 -6.68 0.44 0.79
CA PRO A 71 -7.03 -0.77 0.05
C PRO A 71 -7.69 -0.44 -1.29
N CYS A 72 -7.44 -1.27 -2.29
CA CYS A 72 -8.08 -1.15 -3.60
C CYS A 72 -9.62 -1.23 -3.47
N PRO A 73 -10.39 -0.28 -4.03
CA PRO A 73 -11.84 -0.27 -3.92
C PRO A 73 -12.49 -1.51 -4.54
N LEU A 74 -13.54 -2.00 -3.88
CA LEU A 74 -14.28 -3.18 -4.35
C LEU A 74 -14.87 -3.00 -5.76
N SER A 75 -15.21 -1.77 -6.16
CA SER A 75 -15.70 -1.46 -7.50
C SER A 75 -14.63 -1.70 -8.56
N LEU A 76 -13.41 -1.22 -8.32
CA LEU A 76 -12.27 -1.41 -9.23
C LEU A 76 -11.86 -2.90 -9.30
N LEU A 77 -11.87 -3.61 -8.17
CA LEU A 77 -11.65 -5.07 -8.15
C LEU A 77 -12.70 -5.84 -8.96
N LYS A 78 -13.99 -5.46 -8.86
CA LYS A 78 -15.06 -6.08 -9.63
C LYS A 78 -14.90 -5.85 -11.13
N LEU A 79 -14.55 -4.63 -11.54
CA LEU A 79 -14.26 -4.30 -12.95
C LEU A 79 -13.15 -5.19 -13.49
N TYR A 80 -12.02 -5.28 -12.76
CA TYR A 80 -10.88 -6.08 -13.17
C TYR A 80 -11.22 -7.58 -13.27
N ASN A 81 -11.95 -8.13 -12.30
CA ASN A 81 -12.37 -9.54 -12.33
C ASN A 81 -13.29 -9.82 -13.52
N GLY A 82 -14.29 -8.95 -13.78
CA GLY A 82 -15.18 -9.11 -14.93
C GLY A 82 -14.45 -8.97 -16.28
N PHE A 83 -13.42 -8.13 -16.34
CA PHE A 83 -12.52 -8.05 -17.48
C PHE A 83 -11.72 -9.36 -17.66
N MET A 84 -11.10 -9.89 -16.60
CA MET A 84 -10.32 -11.13 -16.67
C MET A 84 -11.17 -12.34 -17.04
N ASP A 85 -12.42 -12.41 -16.59
CA ASP A 85 -13.40 -13.42 -17.02
C ASP A 85 -13.66 -13.33 -18.53
N SER A 86 -13.80 -12.10 -19.05
CA SER A 86 -13.99 -11.86 -20.49
C SER A 86 -12.77 -12.28 -21.31
N VAL A 87 -11.56 -11.94 -20.86
CA VAL A 87 -10.31 -12.37 -21.50
C VAL A 87 -10.18 -13.88 -21.48
N THR A 88 -10.49 -14.53 -20.36
CA THR A 88 -10.41 -15.99 -20.23
C THR A 88 -11.40 -16.68 -21.17
N ASN A 89 -12.63 -16.17 -21.29
CA ASN A 89 -13.60 -16.69 -22.25
C ASN A 89 -13.12 -16.57 -23.71
N VAL A 90 -12.48 -15.45 -24.05
CA VAL A 90 -11.86 -15.26 -25.38
C VAL A 90 -10.74 -16.26 -25.63
N LEU A 91 -9.87 -16.49 -24.64
CA LEU A 91 -8.76 -17.44 -24.76
C LEU A 91 -9.25 -18.89 -24.89
N LEU A 92 -10.30 -19.26 -24.16
CA LEU A 92 -10.90 -20.61 -24.23
C LEU A 92 -11.64 -20.86 -25.55
N ALA A 93 -12.24 -19.83 -26.15
CA ALA A 93 -12.97 -19.96 -27.40
C ALA A 93 -12.06 -20.08 -28.63
N ASN A 94 -10.83 -19.55 -28.56
CA ASN A 94 -9.91 -19.41 -29.69
C ASN A 94 -8.63 -20.24 -29.53
N ASP A 95 -8.77 -21.49 -29.08
CA ASP A 95 -7.66 -22.43 -28.80
C ASP A 95 -6.72 -22.66 -30.00
N SER A 96 -7.21 -22.44 -31.23
CA SER A 96 -6.45 -22.56 -32.49
C SER A 96 -5.65 -21.32 -32.89
N ASP A 97 -5.93 -20.14 -32.32
CA ASP A 97 -5.27 -18.86 -32.63
C ASP A 97 -4.36 -18.38 -31.49
N GLN A 98 -3.93 -19.30 -30.61
CA GLN A 98 -2.81 -19.08 -29.68
C GLN A 98 -1.47 -19.00 -30.45
N ALA A 99 -1.38 -18.14 -31.45
CA ALA A 99 -0.11 -17.61 -31.87
C ALA A 99 0.52 -16.98 -30.61
N PRO A 100 1.82 -17.19 -30.35
CA PRO A 100 2.50 -16.44 -29.31
C PRO A 100 2.36 -14.97 -29.69
N VAL A 101 1.39 -14.27 -29.06
CA VAL A 101 1.34 -12.82 -29.12
C VAL A 101 2.65 -12.41 -28.52
N SER A 102 3.57 -11.99 -29.38
CA SER A 102 4.89 -11.56 -28.96
C SER A 102 4.67 -10.50 -27.90
N GLU A 103 5.05 -10.80 -26.66
CA GLU A 103 5.01 -9.89 -25.52
C GLU A 103 6.04 -8.77 -25.76
N SER A 104 5.83 -7.95 -26.78
CA SER A 104 6.58 -6.72 -26.96
C SER A 104 5.99 -5.70 -26.00
N SER A 105 6.24 -5.88 -24.70
CA SER A 105 5.92 -4.87 -23.70
C SER A 105 6.66 -3.59 -24.08
N GLN A 106 5.91 -2.54 -24.39
CA GLN A 106 6.48 -1.19 -24.55
C GLN A 106 6.57 -0.56 -23.15
N THR A 107 7.57 0.30 -22.96
CA THR A 107 7.72 1.10 -21.75
C THR A 107 7.51 2.55 -22.13
N GLU A 108 6.65 3.24 -21.38
CA GLU A 108 6.35 4.65 -21.60
C GLU A 108 6.69 5.49 -20.38
N ASP A 109 7.15 6.72 -20.63
CA ASP A 109 7.31 7.77 -19.63
C ASP A 109 6.10 8.71 -19.73
N PRO A 110 5.08 8.58 -18.85
CA PRO A 110 3.87 9.38 -18.96
C PRO A 110 4.05 10.72 -18.26
N ILE A 111 3.27 11.70 -18.71
CA ILE A 111 3.19 13.02 -18.10
C ILE A 111 1.82 13.66 -18.40
N PRO A 112 1.13 14.24 -17.41
CA PRO A 112 -0.09 15.00 -17.67
C PRO A 112 0.14 16.12 -18.68
N THR A 113 -0.84 16.30 -19.58
CA THR A 113 -0.74 17.24 -20.69
C THR A 113 -0.57 18.67 -20.19
N ASN A 114 -1.28 19.04 -19.12
CA ASN A 114 -1.14 20.36 -18.50
C ASN A 114 0.25 20.57 -17.86
N TRP A 115 0.88 19.52 -17.33
CA TRP A 115 2.20 19.60 -16.73
C TRP A 115 3.26 19.81 -17.80
N LEU A 116 3.20 19.03 -18.87
CA LEU A 116 4.11 19.15 -20.00
C LEU A 116 4.03 20.53 -20.67
N GLN A 117 2.84 21.14 -20.74
CA GLN A 117 2.65 22.46 -21.35
C GLN A 117 3.08 23.63 -20.44
N GLN A 118 2.91 23.51 -19.12
CA GLN A 118 3.10 24.65 -18.19
C GLN A 118 4.39 24.61 -17.39
N TYR A 119 5.03 23.45 -17.26
CA TYR A 119 6.21 23.26 -16.41
C TYR A 119 7.37 22.72 -17.23
N ALA A 120 8.47 23.47 -17.25
CA ALA A 120 9.68 23.06 -17.96
C ALA A 120 10.56 22.11 -17.15
N VAL A 121 10.43 22.11 -15.81
CA VAL A 121 11.34 21.40 -14.92
C VAL A 121 10.59 20.60 -13.87
N MET A 122 10.87 19.30 -13.79
CA MET A 122 10.46 18.39 -12.73
C MET A 122 11.53 18.32 -11.64
N ARG A 123 11.09 18.25 -10.39
CA ARG A 123 11.90 18.32 -9.17
C ARG A 123 11.63 17.17 -8.19
N GLY A 124 10.86 16.15 -8.58
CA GLY A 124 10.74 14.87 -7.87
C GLY A 124 9.29 14.46 -7.62
N GLY A 125 9.00 13.16 -7.59
CA GLY A 125 7.66 12.63 -7.31
C GLY A 125 7.51 11.96 -5.94
N ASN A 126 8.62 11.59 -5.31
CA ASN A 126 8.58 11.04 -3.96
C ASN A 126 8.43 12.17 -2.95
N ILE A 127 7.20 12.45 -2.54
CA ILE A 127 6.88 13.57 -1.66
C ILE A 127 7.58 13.50 -0.29
N LEU A 128 7.96 12.32 0.20
CA LEU A 128 8.71 12.17 1.47
C LEU A 128 10.21 12.48 1.31
N CYS A 129 10.67 12.77 0.10
CA CYS A 129 12.03 13.20 -0.19
C CYS A 129 12.08 14.71 -0.42
N PRO A 130 13.26 15.33 -0.19
CA PRO A 130 13.56 16.66 -0.70
C PRO A 130 13.31 16.78 -2.19
N ALA A 131 12.97 17.99 -2.65
CA ALA A 131 12.98 18.29 -4.06
C ALA A 131 14.38 18.04 -4.64
N THR A 132 14.46 17.20 -5.66
CA THR A 132 15.68 16.84 -6.39
C THR A 132 16.47 18.09 -6.74
N SER A 133 17.74 18.16 -6.37
CA SER A 133 18.58 19.34 -6.65
C SER A 133 18.87 19.51 -8.15
N ALA A 134 18.98 18.40 -8.87
CA ALA A 134 19.14 18.39 -10.33
C ALA A 134 17.82 18.74 -11.04
N GLN A 135 17.87 19.72 -11.93
CA GLN A 135 16.74 20.09 -12.79
C GLN A 135 16.51 19.00 -13.84
N GLN A 136 15.35 18.36 -13.81
CA GLN A 136 14.96 17.37 -14.81
C GLN A 136 13.99 18.01 -15.81
N PRO A 137 14.27 18.00 -17.12
CA PRO A 137 13.31 18.49 -18.11
C PRO A 137 11.99 17.70 -18.03
N SER A 138 10.85 18.38 -18.13
CA SER A 138 9.54 17.72 -18.23
C SER A 138 9.39 16.86 -19.49
N SER A 139 10.24 17.09 -20.50
CA SER A 139 10.35 16.22 -21.69
C SER A 139 10.90 14.82 -21.39
N ASN A 140 11.30 14.52 -20.16
CA ASN A 140 11.69 13.18 -19.72
C ASN A 140 10.56 12.45 -18.97
N GLY A 141 9.36 13.05 -18.93
CA GLY A 141 8.20 12.50 -18.23
C GLY A 141 8.15 12.90 -16.76
N MET A 142 7.23 12.30 -16.02
CA MET A 142 7.21 12.41 -14.57
C MET A 142 8.42 11.73 -13.95
N LEU A 143 8.83 12.19 -12.77
CA LEU A 143 9.81 11.46 -11.96
C LEU A 143 9.10 10.45 -11.08
N ILE A 144 9.85 9.46 -10.60
CA ILE A 144 9.30 8.40 -9.76
C ILE A 144 8.39 8.95 -8.66
N LEU A 145 7.19 8.37 -8.54
CA LEU A 145 6.21 8.75 -7.52
C LEU A 145 6.67 8.34 -6.11
N PHE A 146 5.77 8.40 -5.13
CA PHE A 146 6.04 7.91 -3.78
C PHE A 146 6.58 6.47 -3.81
N SER A 147 7.72 6.25 -3.16
CA SER A 147 8.31 4.91 -2.99
C SER A 147 9.05 4.85 -1.67
N SER A 148 8.75 3.83 -0.85
CA SER A 148 9.50 3.55 0.38
C SER A 148 10.80 2.79 0.13
N GLY A 149 10.96 2.20 -1.06
CA GLY A 149 12.07 1.30 -1.39
C GLY A 149 13.28 1.98 -2.01
N LEU A 150 13.14 3.24 -2.48
CA LEU A 150 14.21 3.98 -3.14
C LEU A 150 14.77 5.09 -2.26
N SER A 151 16.08 5.30 -2.35
CA SER A 151 16.75 6.43 -1.72
C SER A 151 16.42 7.74 -2.45
N CYS A 152 16.29 8.82 -1.69
CA CYS A 152 16.05 10.18 -2.20
C CYS A 152 17.18 10.71 -3.10
N ASP A 153 18.38 10.13 -3.05
CA ASP A 153 19.51 10.53 -3.90
C ASP A 153 19.40 10.00 -5.34
N LYS A 154 18.39 9.16 -5.61
CA LYS A 154 18.19 8.54 -6.92
C LYS A 154 17.07 9.24 -7.67
N VAL A 155 17.39 9.63 -8.90
CA VAL A 155 16.46 10.33 -9.80
C VAL A 155 16.18 9.40 -10.97
N PHE A 156 14.94 8.94 -11.06
CA PHE A 156 14.43 8.08 -12.13
C PHE A 156 13.16 8.69 -12.71
N ALA A 157 12.92 8.47 -13.99
CA ALA A 157 11.62 8.71 -14.60
C ALA A 157 10.61 7.67 -14.07
N GLU A 158 9.37 8.09 -13.90
CA GLU A 158 8.26 7.19 -13.66
C GLU A 158 7.96 6.48 -14.98
N GLN A 159 8.01 5.15 -14.97
CA GLN A 159 7.81 4.33 -16.15
C GLN A 159 6.63 3.40 -15.94
N ILE A 160 5.82 3.27 -16.99
CA ILE A 160 4.73 2.29 -17.05
C ILE A 160 5.01 1.28 -18.16
N ASN A 161 4.64 0.02 -17.93
CA ASN A 161 4.78 -1.03 -18.92
C ASN A 161 3.42 -1.31 -19.56
N LEU A 162 3.34 -1.20 -20.88
CA LEU A 162 2.13 -1.48 -21.65
C LEU A 162 1.99 -2.98 -21.88
N MET A 163 1.60 -3.70 -20.82
CA MET A 163 1.23 -5.10 -20.92
C MET A 163 -0.11 -5.25 -21.62
N LEU A 164 -0.20 -6.19 -22.58
CA LEU A 164 -1.35 -6.37 -23.45
C LEU A 164 -2.71 -6.36 -22.72
N ALA A 165 -2.86 -7.18 -21.68
CA ALA A 165 -4.12 -7.26 -20.93
C ALA A 165 -4.47 -5.94 -20.21
N GLN A 166 -3.47 -5.25 -19.64
CA GLN A 166 -3.66 -3.96 -18.98
C GLN A 166 -4.02 -2.88 -20.00
N SER A 167 -3.36 -2.88 -21.16
CA SER A 167 -3.65 -1.97 -22.27
C SER A 167 -5.07 -2.15 -22.83
N VAL A 168 -5.57 -3.39 -22.91
CA VAL A 168 -6.96 -3.64 -23.30
C VAL A 168 -7.93 -3.02 -22.29
N LEU A 169 -7.75 -3.32 -20.99
CA LEU A 169 -8.63 -2.77 -19.96
C LEU A 169 -8.57 -1.25 -19.93
N ALA A 170 -7.37 -0.66 -20.08
CA ALA A 170 -7.20 0.78 -20.14
C ALA A 170 -7.91 1.41 -21.33
N LEU A 171 -7.82 0.84 -22.53
CA LEU A 171 -8.58 1.33 -23.70
C LEU A 171 -10.09 1.25 -23.49
N VAL A 172 -10.58 0.16 -22.89
CA VAL A 172 -12.01 -0.03 -22.61
C VAL A 172 -12.50 0.98 -21.60
N ALA A 173 -11.82 1.10 -20.46
CA ALA A 173 -12.19 1.98 -19.36
C ALA A 173 -12.04 3.46 -19.72
N TRP A 174 -11.00 3.81 -20.48
CA TRP A 174 -10.83 5.12 -21.09
C TRP A 174 -12.00 5.43 -22.03
N GLY A 175 -12.52 4.44 -22.76
CA GLY A 175 -13.64 4.63 -23.70
C GLY A 175 -13.21 4.72 -25.16
N GLY A 176 -12.08 4.10 -25.52
CA GLY A 176 -11.56 4.06 -26.89
C GLY A 176 -12.44 3.30 -27.90
N PHE A 177 -13.43 2.54 -27.42
CA PHE A 177 -14.42 1.85 -28.26
C PHE A 177 -15.78 2.55 -28.30
N GLN A 178 -15.96 3.64 -27.54
CA GLN A 178 -17.21 4.37 -27.51
C GLN A 178 -17.35 5.25 -28.77
N PRO A 179 -18.57 5.43 -29.29
CA PRO A 179 -18.79 6.25 -30.48
C PRO A 179 -18.41 7.71 -30.21
N CYS A 180 -17.56 8.26 -31.07
CA CYS A 180 -17.20 9.69 -31.07
C CYS A 180 -18.41 10.51 -31.58
N PRO A 181 -19.03 11.38 -30.75
CA PRO A 181 -20.13 12.21 -31.21
C PRO A 181 -19.62 13.27 -32.20
N ALA A 182 -20.25 13.33 -33.38
CA ALA A 182 -19.85 14.22 -34.47
C ALA A 182 -19.93 15.74 -34.14
N SER A 183 -20.52 16.12 -33.00
CA SER A 183 -20.79 17.51 -32.63
C SER A 183 -19.65 18.21 -31.87
N THR A 184 -18.68 17.48 -31.30
CA THR A 184 -17.58 18.06 -30.52
C THR A 184 -16.30 17.23 -30.64
N ASN A 185 -15.40 17.63 -31.56
CA ASN A 185 -14.09 16.98 -31.72
C ASN A 185 -13.25 16.96 -30.43
N SER A 186 -13.47 17.91 -29.51
CA SER A 186 -12.70 18.06 -28.26
C SER A 186 -13.01 17.02 -27.18
N THR A 187 -14.06 16.20 -27.34
CA THR A 187 -14.43 15.14 -26.37
C THR A 187 -14.13 13.74 -26.91
N CYS A 188 -13.67 13.63 -28.15
CA CYS A 188 -13.40 12.32 -28.74
C CYS A 188 -12.06 11.78 -28.28
N ARG A 189 -12.09 10.51 -27.87
CA ARG A 189 -10.93 9.79 -27.36
C ARG A 189 -10.18 9.17 -28.53
N ILE A 190 -9.17 9.89 -29.00
CA ILE A 190 -8.35 9.51 -30.16
C ILE A 190 -6.97 9.09 -29.66
N LEU A 191 -6.61 7.82 -29.88
CA LEU A 191 -5.39 7.22 -29.34
C LEU A 191 -4.13 8.00 -29.72
N SER A 192 -4.00 8.44 -30.98
CA SER A 192 -2.84 9.21 -31.43
C SER A 192 -2.70 10.56 -30.75
N ILE A 193 -3.81 11.22 -30.39
CA ILE A 193 -3.80 12.48 -29.64
C ILE A 193 -3.37 12.21 -28.19
N ALA A 194 -3.98 11.20 -27.54
CA ALA A 194 -3.65 10.84 -26.17
C ALA A 194 -2.17 10.49 -26.02
N CYS A 195 -1.64 9.62 -26.89
CA CYS A 195 -0.23 9.28 -26.88
C CYS A 195 0.68 10.49 -27.17
N ASN A 196 0.29 11.40 -28.07
CA ASN A 196 1.10 12.57 -28.37
C ASN A 196 1.14 13.60 -27.24
N GLU A 197 0.07 13.73 -26.47
CA GLU A 197 -0.07 14.79 -25.46
C GLU A 197 0.30 14.35 -24.05
N ALA A 198 0.24 13.04 -23.75
CA ALA A 198 0.42 12.52 -22.40
C ALA A 198 1.63 11.57 -22.22
N THR A 199 2.45 11.39 -23.27
CA THR A 199 3.66 10.54 -23.21
C THR A 199 4.84 11.21 -23.91
N ILE A 200 6.06 10.77 -23.57
CA ILE A 200 7.29 11.27 -24.20
C ILE A 200 7.58 10.59 -25.54
N ASN A 201 7.19 9.32 -25.73
CA ASN A 201 7.40 8.58 -26.97
C ASN A 201 6.06 8.13 -27.59
N PRO A 202 5.40 9.00 -28.37
CA PRO A 202 4.08 8.70 -28.93
C PRO A 202 4.07 7.45 -29.81
N SER A 203 5.19 7.13 -30.47
CA SER A 203 5.28 5.97 -31.37
C SER A 203 5.22 4.63 -30.63
N SER A 204 5.90 4.53 -29.49
CA SER A 204 5.87 3.35 -28.63
C SER A 204 4.52 3.23 -27.93
N CYS A 205 3.93 4.35 -27.49
CA CYS A 205 2.58 4.38 -26.92
C CYS A 205 1.54 3.88 -27.91
N ILE A 206 1.54 4.39 -29.15
CA ILE A 206 0.61 3.95 -30.20
C ILE A 206 0.81 2.46 -30.49
N ALA A 207 2.05 2.02 -30.67
CA ALA A 207 2.34 0.61 -30.96
C ALA A 207 1.86 -0.33 -29.84
N GLY A 208 2.03 0.06 -28.57
CA GLY A 208 1.57 -0.72 -27.41
C GLY A 208 0.05 -0.85 -27.32
N PHE A 209 -0.67 0.23 -27.60
CA PHE A 209 -2.14 0.24 -27.55
C PHE A 209 -2.83 -0.27 -28.82
N GLU A 210 -2.22 -0.13 -29.99
CA GLU A 210 -2.81 -0.59 -31.27
C GLU A 210 -3.01 -2.11 -31.27
N VAL A 211 -2.02 -2.87 -30.76
CA VAL A 211 -2.15 -4.33 -30.61
C VAL A 211 -3.30 -4.69 -29.67
N ALA A 212 -3.44 -3.98 -28.55
CA ALA A 212 -4.54 -4.17 -27.61
C ALA A 212 -5.90 -3.81 -28.25
N GLN A 213 -5.96 -2.74 -29.04
CA GLN A 213 -7.17 -2.31 -29.74
C GLN A 213 -7.62 -3.36 -30.78
N ILE A 214 -6.69 -3.90 -31.55
CA ILE A 214 -6.96 -4.96 -32.54
C ILE A 214 -7.48 -6.21 -31.84
N LEU A 215 -6.84 -6.65 -30.75
CA LEU A 215 -7.26 -7.84 -30.02
C LEU A 215 -8.67 -7.68 -29.45
N ALA A 216 -8.94 -6.56 -28.78
CA ALA A 216 -10.26 -6.30 -28.19
C ALA A 216 -11.36 -6.20 -29.26
N SER A 217 -11.11 -5.49 -30.36
CA SER A 217 -12.10 -5.36 -31.44
C SER A 217 -12.35 -6.64 -32.23
N THR A 218 -11.34 -7.53 -32.30
CA THR A 218 -11.45 -8.81 -33.02
C THR A 218 -12.19 -9.86 -32.19
N TYR A 219 -11.87 -9.96 -30.90
CA TYR A 219 -12.28 -11.11 -30.09
C TYR A 219 -13.32 -10.79 -29.00
N MET A 220 -13.47 -9.54 -28.57
CA MET A 220 -14.46 -9.17 -27.55
C MET A 220 -15.74 -8.63 -28.19
N SER A 221 -16.90 -9.00 -27.64
CA SER A 221 -18.19 -8.47 -28.12
C SER A 221 -18.37 -7.01 -27.76
N SER A 222 -19.04 -6.22 -28.61
CA SER A 222 -19.36 -4.82 -28.32
C SER A 222 -20.14 -4.66 -27.01
N THR A 223 -21.09 -5.56 -26.73
CA THR A 223 -21.85 -5.57 -25.48
C THR A 223 -20.98 -5.78 -24.24
N SER A 224 -19.92 -6.61 -24.34
CA SER A 224 -18.96 -6.81 -23.25
C SER A 224 -18.11 -5.57 -23.02
N LEU A 225 -17.62 -4.95 -24.10
CA LEU A 225 -16.82 -3.73 -24.06
C LEU A 225 -17.63 -2.56 -23.46
N ASP A 226 -18.90 -2.39 -23.87
CA ASP A 226 -19.78 -1.36 -23.34
C ASP A 226 -20.09 -1.58 -21.85
N SER A 227 -20.34 -2.83 -21.43
CA SER A 227 -20.58 -3.16 -20.02
C SER A 227 -19.37 -2.84 -19.14
N LEU A 228 -18.16 -3.17 -19.60
CA LEU A 228 -16.92 -2.84 -18.89
C LEU A 228 -16.68 -1.33 -18.83
N TYR A 229 -16.94 -0.60 -19.92
CA TYR A 229 -16.86 0.85 -19.94
C TYR A 229 -17.82 1.50 -18.94
N GLN A 230 -19.09 1.07 -18.88
CA GLN A 230 -20.05 1.62 -17.91
C GLN A 230 -19.62 1.34 -16.46
N GLN A 231 -19.13 0.12 -16.18
CA GLN A 231 -18.59 -0.20 -14.86
C GLN A 231 -17.41 0.69 -14.47
N ALA A 232 -16.54 1.03 -15.43
CA ALA A 232 -15.42 1.94 -15.20
C ALA A 232 -15.88 3.37 -14.85
N ARG A 233 -16.99 3.85 -15.45
CA ARG A 233 -17.57 5.17 -15.15
C ARG A 233 -18.20 5.25 -13.76
N ASP A 234 -18.67 4.12 -13.22
CA ASP A 234 -19.30 4.05 -11.90
C ASP A 234 -18.28 3.95 -10.74
N ILE A 235 -16.97 3.93 -11.05
CA ILE A 235 -15.92 3.85 -10.03
C ILE A 235 -15.79 5.22 -9.34
N ALA A 236 -16.45 5.36 -8.19
CA ALA A 236 -16.15 6.42 -7.24
C ALA A 236 -14.85 6.07 -6.48
N LEU A 237 -13.72 6.63 -6.90
CA LEU A 237 -12.48 6.50 -6.15
C LEU A 237 -12.44 7.47 -4.96
N LEU A 238 -11.70 7.04 -3.92
CA LEU A 238 -11.11 7.97 -2.96
C LEU A 238 -10.24 8.93 -3.77
N ASN A 239 -10.27 10.23 -3.47
CA ASN A 239 -9.55 11.32 -4.16
C ASN A 239 -8.02 11.12 -4.18
N ILE A 240 -7.56 10.11 -4.92
CA ILE A 240 -6.18 9.66 -5.07
C ILE A 240 -5.57 10.45 -6.20
N LYS A 241 -4.35 10.92 -5.97
CA LYS A 241 -3.67 11.84 -6.86
C LYS A 241 -2.29 11.34 -7.22
N VAL A 242 -1.85 11.71 -8.41
CA VAL A 242 -0.43 11.72 -8.77
C VAL A 242 0.14 13.08 -8.40
N VAL A 243 1.34 13.07 -7.84
CA VAL A 243 1.98 14.26 -7.28
C VAL A 243 3.42 14.40 -7.77
N GLN A 244 3.84 15.64 -8.02
CA GLN A 244 5.21 15.99 -8.42
C GLN A 244 5.57 17.37 -7.85
N TYR A 245 6.82 17.55 -7.47
CA TYR A 245 7.43 18.86 -7.36
C TYR A 245 7.87 19.31 -8.75
N ALA A 246 7.56 20.54 -9.14
CA ALA A 246 7.92 21.09 -10.44
C ALA A 246 8.16 22.60 -10.38
N GLN A 247 8.73 23.15 -11.44
CA GLN A 247 8.91 24.58 -11.64
C GLN A 247 8.47 24.95 -13.06
N ARG A 248 7.79 26.10 -13.19
CA ARG A 248 7.40 26.63 -14.50
C ARG A 248 8.62 26.87 -15.37
N ASN A 249 9.66 27.46 -14.78
CA ASN A 249 10.99 27.61 -15.38
C ASN A 249 12.08 27.28 -14.35
N ALA A 250 13.32 27.06 -14.81
CA ALA A 250 14.47 26.76 -13.94
C ALA A 250 14.72 27.77 -12.79
N SER A 251 14.18 28.99 -12.89
CA SER A 251 14.35 30.08 -11.93
C SER A 251 13.10 30.40 -11.09
N THR A 252 11.95 29.75 -11.34
CA THR A 252 10.71 30.00 -10.56
C THR A 252 10.71 29.19 -9.27
N ALA A 253 9.88 29.55 -8.29
CA ALA A 253 9.70 28.74 -7.08
C ALA A 253 9.23 27.32 -7.42
N ILE A 254 9.56 26.35 -6.58
CA ILE A 254 9.02 24.99 -6.67
C ILE A 254 7.54 25.01 -6.28
N GLU A 255 6.72 24.29 -7.04
CA GLU A 255 5.29 24.09 -6.81
C GLU A 255 5.01 22.59 -6.60
N LEU A 256 4.10 22.25 -5.68
CA LEU A 256 3.59 20.88 -5.50
C LEU A 256 2.38 20.66 -6.42
N LEU A 257 2.62 19.97 -7.53
CA LEU A 257 1.58 19.61 -8.49
C LEU A 257 0.80 18.39 -8.01
N GLN A 258 -0.50 18.42 -8.28
CA GLN A 258 -1.40 17.32 -7.96
C GLN A 258 -2.41 17.16 -9.10
N ILE A 259 -2.62 15.93 -9.56
CA ILE A 259 -3.66 15.60 -10.52
C ILE A 259 -4.43 14.37 -10.01
N PRO A 260 -5.77 14.41 -9.94
CA PRO A 260 -6.57 13.23 -9.61
C PRO A 260 -6.35 12.12 -10.64
N VAL A 261 -6.31 10.85 -10.21
CA VAL A 261 -6.16 9.69 -11.11
C VAL A 261 -7.46 9.38 -11.86
N VAL A 262 -8.61 9.79 -11.31
CA VAL A 262 -9.93 9.64 -11.96
C VAL A 262 -10.58 11.02 -12.06
N ASP A 263 -11.26 11.27 -13.18
CA ASP A 263 -11.90 12.55 -13.50
C ASP A 263 -10.93 13.74 -13.42
N SER A 264 -9.69 13.55 -13.87
CA SER A 264 -8.62 14.56 -13.91
C SER A 264 -8.96 15.78 -14.78
N GLY A 265 -9.90 15.62 -15.73
CA GLY A 265 -10.17 16.59 -16.79
C GLY A 265 -9.14 16.54 -17.92
N ASP A 266 -8.11 15.70 -17.80
CA ASP A 266 -7.09 15.44 -18.82
C ASP A 266 -7.39 14.11 -19.50
N LEU A 267 -8.13 14.18 -20.61
CA LEU A 267 -8.56 13.00 -21.36
C LEU A 267 -7.37 12.20 -21.92
N SER A 268 -6.25 12.86 -22.23
CA SER A 268 -5.07 12.23 -22.81
C SER A 268 -4.34 11.42 -21.74
N PHE A 269 -4.16 11.99 -20.54
CA PHE A 269 -3.51 11.32 -19.42
C PHE A 269 -4.38 10.22 -18.78
N GLU A 270 -5.71 10.34 -18.83
CA GLU A 270 -6.65 9.33 -18.28
C GLU A 270 -6.40 7.91 -18.85
N LEU A 271 -5.92 7.80 -20.10
CA LEU A 271 -5.56 6.50 -20.69
C LEU A 271 -4.46 5.80 -19.89
N VAL A 272 -3.45 6.55 -19.45
CA VAL A 272 -2.35 6.05 -18.64
C VAL A 272 -2.78 5.83 -17.19
N ASP A 273 -3.64 6.69 -16.65
CA ASP A 273 -4.19 6.52 -15.31
C ASP A 273 -4.86 5.14 -15.14
N TRP A 274 -5.56 4.65 -16.17
CA TRP A 274 -6.15 3.31 -16.14
C TRP A 274 -5.13 2.17 -16.11
N ILE A 275 -3.93 2.35 -16.68
CA ILE A 275 -2.82 1.41 -16.51
C ILE A 275 -2.39 1.41 -15.04
N MET A 276 -2.17 2.60 -14.46
CA MET A 276 -1.75 2.72 -13.05
C MET A 276 -2.79 2.16 -12.07
N LEU A 277 -4.09 2.35 -12.34
CA LEU A 277 -5.19 1.75 -11.57
C LEU A 277 -5.21 0.22 -11.70
N THR A 278 -4.94 -0.30 -12.89
CA THR A 278 -4.84 -1.75 -13.10
C THR A 278 -3.64 -2.32 -12.33
N GLU A 279 -2.50 -1.62 -12.35
CA GLU A 279 -1.30 -1.97 -11.56
C GLU A 279 -1.57 -1.95 -10.04
N TRP A 280 -2.47 -1.08 -9.58
CA TRP A 280 -2.92 -1.08 -8.18
C TRP A 280 -3.78 -2.31 -7.84
N VAL A 281 -4.66 -2.74 -8.75
CA VAL A 281 -5.46 -3.97 -8.56
C VAL A 281 -4.59 -5.21 -8.44
N ILE A 282 -3.59 -5.35 -9.31
CA ILE A 282 -2.68 -6.52 -9.31
C ILE A 282 -1.60 -6.45 -8.22
N GLY A 283 -1.52 -5.34 -7.48
CA GLY A 283 -0.57 -5.14 -6.39
C GLY A 283 0.86 -4.81 -6.83
N VAL A 284 1.05 -4.33 -8.06
CA VAL A 284 2.33 -3.76 -8.54
C VAL A 284 2.51 -2.33 -8.01
N ARG A 285 1.40 -1.60 -7.87
CA ARG A 285 1.32 -0.29 -7.21
C ARG A 285 0.47 -0.37 -5.97
N GLU A 286 0.66 0.59 -5.08
CA GLU A 286 -0.13 0.78 -3.88
C GLU A 286 -0.61 2.23 -3.81
N ALA A 287 -1.67 2.47 -3.06
CA ALA A 287 -2.12 3.81 -2.73
C ALA A 287 -1.96 4.04 -1.23
N ILE A 288 -1.51 5.23 -0.86
CA ILE A 288 -1.33 5.61 0.54
C ILE A 288 -2.03 6.93 0.84
N SER A 289 -2.44 7.10 2.08
CA SER A 289 -3.00 8.31 2.66
C SER A 289 -2.01 8.88 3.65
N ILE A 290 -1.60 10.11 3.42
CA ILE A 290 -0.67 10.84 4.28
C ILE A 290 -1.51 11.82 5.07
N GLN A 291 -1.67 11.54 6.36
CA GLN A 291 -2.58 12.23 7.25
C GLN A 291 -1.76 12.98 8.29
N GLY A 292 -1.77 14.31 8.22
CA GLY A 292 -1.22 15.14 9.27
C GLY A 292 -2.31 15.99 9.94
N ASP A 293 -1.89 16.81 10.89
CA ASP A 293 -2.80 17.65 11.67
C ASP A 293 -3.51 18.73 10.84
N VAL A 294 -2.91 19.15 9.71
CA VAL A 294 -3.44 20.22 8.85
C VAL A 294 -4.26 19.65 7.70
N GLY A 295 -3.76 18.59 7.07
CA GLY A 295 -4.33 18.11 5.81
C GLY A 295 -4.06 16.64 5.57
N THR A 296 -4.81 16.10 4.59
CA THR A 296 -4.65 14.72 4.12
C THR A 296 -4.36 14.70 2.63
N LEU A 297 -3.34 13.96 2.23
CA LEU A 297 -2.95 13.77 0.84
C LEU A 297 -2.98 12.27 0.49
N ASN A 298 -3.88 11.87 -0.40
CA ASN A 298 -3.93 10.50 -0.90
C ASN A 298 -3.14 10.43 -2.20
N VAL A 299 -2.09 9.61 -2.23
CA VAL A 299 -1.18 9.50 -3.38
C VAL A 299 -1.06 8.07 -3.86
N LEU A 300 -0.87 7.93 -5.17
CA LEU A 300 -0.48 6.66 -5.77
C LEU A 300 1.04 6.50 -5.69
N ALA A 301 1.49 5.30 -5.32
CA ALA A 301 2.89 4.94 -5.27
C ALA A 301 3.45 4.60 -6.66
N SER A 302 4.76 4.66 -6.78
CA SER A 302 5.49 4.11 -7.92
C SER A 302 5.30 2.59 -8.00
N GLY A 303 5.30 2.06 -9.21
CA GLY A 303 5.32 0.62 -9.45
C GLY A 303 6.58 0.01 -8.86
N THR A 304 6.43 -1.08 -8.13
CA THR A 304 7.57 -1.86 -7.64
C THR A 304 7.51 -3.25 -8.25
N SER A 305 8.63 -3.70 -8.83
CA SER A 305 8.70 -5.06 -9.35
C SER A 305 8.64 -6.05 -8.18
N THR A 306 7.67 -6.96 -8.21
CA THR A 306 7.52 -8.00 -7.20
C THR A 306 8.73 -8.94 -7.27
N THR A 307 9.71 -8.71 -6.39
CA THR A 307 10.84 -9.64 -6.27
C THR A 307 10.39 -10.76 -5.34
N ALA A 308 10.16 -11.95 -5.91
CA ALA A 308 9.86 -13.14 -5.13
C ALA A 308 11.11 -13.54 -4.32
N TYR A 309 11.21 -13.08 -3.08
CA TYR A 309 12.25 -13.52 -2.16
C TYR A 309 11.79 -14.83 -1.51
N THR A 310 12.59 -15.89 -1.60
CA THR A 310 12.40 -17.06 -0.74
C THR A 310 12.75 -16.64 0.68
N PRO A 311 11.79 -16.59 1.63
CA PRO A 311 12.06 -16.12 2.97
C PRO A 311 13.21 -16.91 3.57
N ASN A 312 14.20 -16.21 4.12
CA ASN A 312 15.34 -16.89 4.71
C ASN A 312 14.85 -17.72 5.90
N PRO A 313 15.05 -19.05 5.91
CA PRO A 313 14.59 -19.91 7.01
C PRO A 313 15.28 -19.59 8.35
N LEU A 314 16.35 -18.80 8.36
CA LEU A 314 16.98 -18.26 9.57
C LEU A 314 16.27 -17.00 10.11
N GLU A 315 15.60 -16.24 9.25
CA GLU A 315 14.94 -14.96 9.56
C GLU A 315 13.48 -15.16 9.97
N ILE A 316 12.84 -16.21 9.44
CA ILE A 316 11.57 -16.75 9.95
C ILE A 316 11.89 -18.03 10.71
N PRO A 317 12.08 -17.99 12.05
CA PRO A 317 12.39 -19.17 12.82
C PRO A 317 11.15 -20.07 12.94
N ALA A 318 10.86 -20.83 11.88
CA ALA A 318 9.87 -21.90 11.88
C ALA A 318 10.15 -22.86 13.06
N ASN A 319 11.42 -23.05 13.37
CA ASN A 319 11.93 -23.82 14.51
C ASN A 319 11.32 -23.35 15.83
N VAL A 320 11.34 -22.04 16.12
CA VAL A 320 10.79 -21.49 17.38
C VAL A 320 9.28 -21.68 17.42
N SER A 321 8.58 -21.40 16.31
CA SER A 321 7.12 -21.62 16.25
C SER A 321 6.73 -23.09 16.44
N TYR A 322 7.52 -24.02 15.90
CA TYR A 322 7.34 -25.46 16.02
C TYR A 322 7.63 -25.94 17.45
N TYR A 323 8.71 -25.47 18.09
CA TYR A 323 8.98 -25.74 19.50
C TYR A 323 7.88 -25.17 20.41
N CYS A 324 7.38 -23.97 20.15
CA CYS A 324 6.23 -23.41 20.88
C CYS A 324 4.97 -24.27 20.73
N GLN A 325 4.67 -24.75 19.52
CA GLN A 325 3.54 -25.65 19.27
C GLN A 325 3.70 -26.98 20.03
N LEU A 326 4.88 -27.60 19.98
CA LEU A 326 5.17 -28.84 20.73
C LEU A 326 5.03 -28.63 22.24
N CYS A 327 5.54 -27.51 22.78
CA CYS A 327 5.36 -27.15 24.19
C CYS A 327 3.88 -26.98 24.55
N ILE A 328 3.08 -26.32 23.71
CA ILE A 328 1.63 -26.17 23.94
C ILE A 328 0.91 -27.52 23.89
N GLN A 329 1.25 -28.39 22.94
CA GLN A 329 0.68 -29.74 22.84
C GLN A 329 1.03 -30.58 24.07
N TYR A 330 2.29 -30.58 24.48
CA TYR A 330 2.77 -31.28 25.68
C TYR A 330 2.03 -30.81 26.94
N THR A 331 1.99 -29.49 27.19
CA THR A 331 1.29 -28.95 28.37
C THR A 331 -0.20 -29.28 28.37
N THR A 332 -0.85 -29.24 27.20
CA THR A 332 -2.27 -29.60 27.07
C THR A 332 -2.51 -31.08 27.36
N ALA A 333 -1.66 -31.97 26.84
CA ALA A 333 -1.76 -33.41 27.07
C ALA A 333 -1.58 -33.77 28.55
N VAL A 334 -0.63 -33.14 29.24
CA VAL A 334 -0.39 -33.36 30.67
C VAL A 334 -1.58 -32.89 31.52
N VAL A 335 -2.12 -31.71 31.24
CA VAL A 335 -3.32 -31.20 31.93
C VAL A 335 -4.52 -32.12 31.69
N PHE A 336 -4.70 -32.61 30.46
CA PHE A 336 -5.76 -33.54 30.12
C PHE A 336 -5.63 -34.86 30.89
N LEU A 337 -4.43 -35.45 30.94
CA LEU A 337 -4.16 -36.67 31.70
C LEU A 337 -4.41 -36.50 33.19
N ASN A 338 -3.93 -35.39 33.79
CA ASN A 338 -4.15 -35.13 35.20
C ASN A 338 -5.63 -34.95 35.53
N THR A 339 -6.36 -34.23 34.67
CA THR A 339 -7.82 -34.06 34.80
C THR A 339 -8.53 -35.41 34.68
N PHE A 340 -8.11 -36.26 33.74
CA PHE A 340 -8.67 -37.61 33.57
C PHE A 340 -8.49 -38.47 34.83
N PHE A 341 -7.28 -38.53 35.41
CA PHE A 341 -7.05 -39.29 36.65
C PHE A 341 -7.84 -38.72 37.83
N ALA A 342 -7.95 -37.39 37.96
CA ALA A 342 -8.74 -36.76 39.00
C ALA A 342 -10.24 -37.11 38.88
N ILE A 343 -10.78 -37.16 37.67
CA ILE A 343 -12.18 -37.57 37.42
C ILE A 343 -12.36 -39.05 37.76
N VAL A 344 -11.47 -39.94 37.34
CA VAL A 344 -11.53 -41.38 37.67
C VAL A 344 -11.51 -41.59 39.18
N PHE A 345 -10.63 -40.86 39.89
CA PHE A 345 -10.57 -40.90 41.35
C PHE A 345 -11.85 -40.37 42.02
N ALA A 346 -12.43 -39.27 41.50
CA ALA A 346 -13.70 -38.75 41.99
C ALA A 346 -14.86 -39.74 41.84
N ILE A 347 -14.91 -40.45 40.70
CA ILE A 347 -15.90 -41.50 40.46
C ILE A 347 -15.68 -42.68 41.41
N ALA A 348 -14.42 -43.12 41.61
CA ALA A 348 -14.09 -44.20 42.52
C ALA A 348 -14.46 -43.89 43.99
N CYS A 349 -14.36 -42.62 44.39
CA CYS A 349 -14.77 -42.13 45.71
C CYS A 349 -16.26 -41.73 45.79
N TRP A 350 -17.08 -42.05 44.78
CA TRP A 350 -18.51 -41.71 44.71
C TRP A 350 -18.81 -40.22 44.88
N GLY A 351 -17.89 -39.34 44.48
CA GLY A 351 -18.05 -37.89 44.59
C GLY A 351 -17.88 -37.32 46.00
N HIS A 352 -17.38 -38.10 46.98
CA HIS A 352 -16.99 -37.59 48.30
C HIS A 352 -15.66 -36.81 48.26
N ILE A 353 -15.58 -35.78 47.42
CA ILE A 353 -14.42 -34.90 47.29
C ILE A 353 -14.88 -33.46 47.44
N GLU A 354 -14.13 -32.67 48.19
CA GLU A 354 -14.35 -31.24 48.32
C GLU A 354 -14.07 -30.55 46.96
N GLY A 355 -15.09 -29.99 46.35
CA GLY A 355 -14.99 -29.37 45.01
C GLY A 355 -13.99 -28.21 44.94
N VAL A 356 -13.66 -27.59 46.07
CA VAL A 356 -12.61 -26.55 46.16
C VAL A 356 -11.25 -27.11 45.78
N ASN A 357 -10.97 -28.37 46.12
CA ASN A 357 -9.71 -29.03 45.81
C ASN A 357 -9.57 -29.35 44.31
N MET A 358 -10.68 -29.40 43.56
CA MET A 358 -10.64 -29.57 42.10
C MET A 358 -10.13 -28.32 41.37
N PHE A 359 -10.28 -27.12 41.96
CA PHE A 359 -9.74 -25.89 41.36
C PHE A 359 -8.20 -25.79 41.46
N GLU A 360 -7.59 -26.50 42.43
CA GLU A 360 -6.13 -26.52 42.62
C GLU A 360 -5.41 -27.52 41.70
N ILE A 361 -6.14 -28.36 40.95
CA ILE A 361 -5.57 -29.36 40.02
C ILE A 361 -4.69 -28.70 38.96
N ASN A 362 -5.12 -27.56 38.41
CA ASN A 362 -4.36 -26.84 37.40
C ASN A 362 -3.07 -26.23 37.99
N ARG A 363 -3.07 -25.86 39.27
CA ARG A 363 -1.93 -25.24 39.95
C ARG A 363 -0.91 -26.28 40.40
N VAL A 364 -1.35 -27.33 41.09
CA VAL A 364 -0.49 -28.40 41.61
C VAL A 364 -0.04 -29.33 40.48
N GLY A 365 -0.97 -29.72 39.60
CA GLY A 365 -0.67 -30.53 38.42
C GLY A 365 0.24 -29.83 37.43
N GLY A 366 0.01 -28.53 37.22
CA GLY A 366 0.88 -27.67 36.43
C GLY A 366 2.29 -27.64 37.00
N ILE A 367 2.48 -27.33 38.29
CA ILE A 367 3.83 -27.18 38.87
C ILE A 367 4.63 -28.48 38.96
N VAL A 368 3.96 -29.61 39.19
CA VAL A 368 4.64 -30.91 39.41
C VAL A 368 4.99 -31.61 38.11
N TRP A 369 4.11 -31.55 37.11
CA TRP A 369 4.24 -32.32 35.87
C TRP A 369 4.65 -31.47 34.66
N VAL A 370 4.50 -30.15 34.77
CA VAL A 370 4.90 -29.20 33.75
C VAL A 370 5.95 -28.29 34.37
N ASP A 371 7.22 -28.55 34.06
CA ASP A 371 8.36 -27.78 34.58
C ASP A 371 8.09 -26.26 34.57
N ARG A 372 8.49 -25.58 35.66
CA ARG A 372 8.15 -24.17 35.99
C ARG A 372 8.13 -23.14 34.83
N PRO A 373 8.97 -23.21 33.77
CA PRO A 373 8.90 -22.23 32.67
C PRO A 373 7.79 -22.47 31.63
N LEU A 374 7.29 -23.70 31.46
CA LEU A 374 6.40 -24.05 30.35
C LEU A 374 4.98 -23.43 30.43
N PRO A 375 4.36 -23.23 31.61
CA PRO A 375 3.06 -22.55 31.71
C PRO A 375 3.15 -21.05 31.34
N VAL A 376 4.31 -20.42 31.60
CA VAL A 376 4.59 -19.03 31.19
C VAL A 376 4.66 -18.94 29.67
N LEU A 377 5.32 -19.91 29.03
CA LEU A 377 5.45 -19.99 27.57
C LEU A 377 4.11 -20.19 26.86
N ARG A 378 3.17 -20.94 27.47
CA ARG A 378 1.79 -21.07 26.98
C ARG A 378 1.04 -19.73 26.98
N SER A 379 1.20 -18.95 28.05
CA SER A 379 0.51 -17.66 28.21
C SER A 379 1.06 -16.61 27.25
N THR A 380 2.38 -16.57 27.05
CA THR A 380 3.01 -15.67 26.08
C THR A 380 2.73 -16.06 24.64
N ALA A 381 2.73 -17.35 24.29
CA ALA A 381 2.37 -17.80 22.94
C ALA A 381 0.90 -17.51 22.59
N PHE A 382 -0.02 -17.66 23.55
CA PHE A 382 -1.41 -17.25 23.38
C PHE A 382 -1.55 -15.73 23.18
N TYR A 383 -0.78 -14.93 23.93
CA TYR A 383 -0.75 -13.48 23.75
C TYR A 383 -0.19 -13.09 22.37
N CYS A 384 0.93 -13.69 21.94
CA CYS A 384 1.54 -13.42 20.64
C CYS A 384 0.65 -13.82 19.45
N THR A 385 -0.15 -14.87 19.58
CA THR A 385 -1.11 -15.27 18.53
C THR A 385 -2.36 -14.37 18.49
N ARG A 386 -2.77 -13.80 19.62
CA ARG A 386 -3.86 -12.81 19.69
C ARG A 386 -3.45 -11.39 19.27
N VAL A 387 -2.17 -11.05 19.40
CA VAL A 387 -1.63 -9.72 19.08
C VAL A 387 -1.25 -9.59 17.60
N ARG A 388 -1.42 -10.62 16.76
CA ARG A 388 -1.37 -10.40 15.31
C ARG A 388 -2.53 -9.49 14.90
N PRO A 389 -2.27 -8.28 14.37
CA PRO A 389 -3.25 -7.57 13.56
C PRO A 389 -3.49 -8.41 12.30
N ASP A 390 -4.67 -8.26 11.71
CA ASP A 390 -5.24 -9.06 10.63
C ASP A 390 -4.26 -9.71 9.63
N PRO A 391 -4.51 -10.97 9.21
CA PRO A 391 -3.80 -11.58 8.10
C PRO A 391 -4.33 -11.00 6.79
N SER A 392 -3.95 -9.76 6.45
CA SER A 392 -4.04 -9.29 5.08
C SER A 392 -2.98 -10.03 4.26
N ALA A 393 -3.45 -10.95 3.40
CA ALA A 393 -2.72 -11.65 2.34
C ALA A 393 -1.75 -12.77 2.76
N ILE A 394 -2.30 -13.94 3.14
CA ILE A 394 -1.64 -15.22 2.85
C ILE A 394 -2.54 -15.97 1.87
N CYS A 395 -2.29 -15.81 0.57
CA CYS A 395 -2.91 -16.65 -0.46
C CYS A 395 -1.99 -17.85 -0.67
N ALA A 396 -2.33 -19.00 -0.09
CA ALA A 396 -1.63 -20.25 -0.29
C ALA A 396 -2.29 -21.03 -1.43
N THR A 397 -1.77 -20.91 -2.64
CA THR A 397 -2.09 -21.83 -3.74
C THR A 397 -1.11 -22.99 -3.70
N ALA A 398 -1.61 -24.21 -3.89
CA ALA A 398 -0.90 -25.48 -3.74
C ALA A 398 0.60 -25.43 -4.11
N GLY A 399 1.47 -25.48 -3.10
CA GLY A 399 2.92 -25.64 -3.26
C GLY A 399 3.77 -24.35 -3.36
N ARG A 400 3.19 -23.15 -3.41
CA ARG A 400 3.94 -21.88 -3.34
C ARG A 400 3.27 -20.88 -2.41
N VAL A 401 3.96 -20.54 -1.32
CA VAL A 401 3.59 -19.40 -0.47
C VAL A 401 4.18 -18.16 -1.13
N ILE A 402 3.33 -17.31 -1.70
CA ILE A 402 3.73 -15.97 -2.15
C ILE A 402 3.54 -15.06 -0.94
N ILE A 403 4.65 -14.69 -0.29
CA ILE A 403 4.65 -13.63 0.70
C ILE A 403 4.96 -12.35 -0.05
N GLN A 404 3.98 -11.47 -0.19
CA GLN A 404 4.25 -10.10 -0.58
C GLN A 404 4.95 -9.48 0.64
N ALA A 405 6.26 -9.28 0.53
CA ALA A 405 7.02 -8.61 1.57
C ALA A 405 6.58 -7.15 1.58
N ALA A 406 5.52 -6.83 2.33
CA ALA A 406 5.40 -5.50 2.87
C ALA A 406 6.72 -5.25 3.62
N PRO A 407 7.50 -4.21 3.29
CA PRO A 407 8.67 -3.90 4.09
C PRO A 407 8.20 -3.83 5.55
N CYS A 408 8.90 -4.55 6.43
CA CYS A 408 8.72 -4.45 7.87
C CYS A 408 9.00 -3.01 8.29
N THR A 409 8.06 -2.12 8.03
CA THR A 409 8.07 -0.77 8.54
C THR A 409 7.56 -0.87 9.97
N HIS A 410 8.28 -0.26 10.89
CA HIS A 410 7.97 -0.21 12.32
C HIS A 410 6.60 0.44 12.65
N TRP A 411 5.78 0.79 11.65
CA TRP A 411 4.51 1.50 11.76
C TRP A 411 3.31 0.63 12.15
N HIS A 412 3.35 -0.69 11.89
CA HIS A 412 2.22 -1.57 12.21
C HIS A 412 2.02 -1.86 13.71
N MET A 413 2.82 -1.27 14.62
CA MET A 413 2.76 -1.56 16.04
C MET A 413 1.84 -0.63 16.87
N PHE A 414 1.20 0.38 16.26
CA PHE A 414 0.40 1.35 17.02
C PHE A 414 -0.99 1.60 16.43
N ASN A 415 -1.86 0.58 16.46
CA ASN A 415 -3.30 0.84 16.45
C ASN A 415 -4.04 -0.15 17.36
N GLN A 416 -3.93 0.04 18.67
CA GLN A 416 -4.94 -0.45 19.62
C GLN A 416 -5.86 0.72 19.96
N SER A 417 -6.96 0.83 19.22
CA SER A 417 -8.08 1.68 19.64
C SER A 417 -8.68 1.09 20.92
N HIS A 418 -8.53 1.78 22.04
CA HIS A 418 -9.36 1.59 23.22
C HIS A 418 -10.82 1.93 22.84
N ARG A 419 -11.62 0.92 22.48
CA ARG A 419 -13.07 1.01 22.62
C ARG A 419 -13.42 0.70 24.06
N ASN A 420 -13.62 1.77 24.84
CA ASN A 420 -14.40 1.68 26.06
C ASN A 420 -15.88 1.57 25.68
N SER A 421 -16.49 0.44 25.99
CA SER A 421 -17.94 0.30 26.11
C SER A 421 -18.21 -0.24 27.51
N LEU A 422 -18.89 0.60 28.31
CA LEU A 422 -19.63 0.36 29.56
C LEU A 422 -19.24 -0.85 30.44
#